data_AF-A0A2X4TQF0-F1
#
_entry.id   AF-A0A2X4TQF0-F1
#
_cell.length_a   1.000
_cell.length_b   1.000
_cell.length_c   1.000
_cell.angle_alpha   90.00
_cell.angle_beta   90.00
_cell.angle_gamma   90.00
#
_symmetry.space_group_name_H-M   'P 1'
#
loop_
_entity.id
_entity.type
_entity.pdbx_description
1 polymer ?
#
loop_
_entity_poly.entity_id
_entity_poly.type
_entity_poly.pdbx_seq_one_letter_code
_entity_poly.pdbx_strand_id
1 'polypeptide(L)'
;MTVQLDSPGIDTQGTASAAEAELGTLFAQVQELDAQILDVIKRRAELAQRIGAVAKESGASREAQAEEMAVLDRFGELGADGNTLAMTLLRLGRTRRG
;
A
#
# COMPACT_ATOMS: atom_id res chain seq x y z
N MET A 1 -63.48 -10.01 15.77
CA MET A 1 -62.38 -10.82 15.20
C MET A 1 -61.31 -9.85 14.74
N THR A 2 -60.40 -9.47 15.63
CA THR A 2 -59.29 -8.57 15.34
C THR A 2 -58.09 -9.43 14.96
N VAL A 3 -57.66 -9.33 13.71
CA VAL A 3 -56.49 -10.02 13.19
C VAL A 3 -55.26 -9.24 13.66
N GLN A 4 -54.45 -9.87 14.51
CA GLN A 4 -53.15 -9.38 14.94
C GLN A 4 -52.21 -9.39 13.73
N LEU A 5 -51.67 -8.23 13.36
CA LEU A 5 -50.61 -8.11 12.37
C LEU A 5 -49.27 -8.32 13.08
N ASP A 6 -48.71 -9.53 12.97
CA ASP A 6 -47.32 -9.78 13.33
C ASP A 6 -46.43 -8.99 12.38
N SER A 7 -45.74 -7.99 12.94
CA SER A 7 -44.71 -7.21 12.24
C SER A 7 -43.36 -7.93 12.36
N PRO A 8 -42.69 -8.30 11.25
CA PRO A 8 -41.33 -8.83 11.31
C PRO A 8 -40.36 -7.63 11.31
N GLY A 9 -40.08 -7.07 12.49
CA GLY A 9 -39.14 -5.96 12.67
C GLY A 9 -37.71 -6.39 13.03
N ILE A 10 -37.42 -7.69 13.04
CA ILE A 10 -36.21 -8.23 13.71
C ILE A 10 -35.06 -8.51 12.72
N ASP A 11 -35.37 -8.76 11.44
CA ASP A 11 -34.38 -9.28 10.49
C ASP A 11 -33.45 -8.18 9.92
N THR A 12 -33.93 -6.94 9.86
CA THR A 12 -33.17 -5.81 9.31
C THR A 12 -32.15 -5.25 10.31
N GLN A 13 -32.44 -5.31 11.62
CA GLN A 13 -31.53 -4.77 12.65
C GLN A 13 -30.33 -5.70 12.90
N GLY A 14 -30.55 -7.02 12.82
CA GLY A 14 -29.48 -8.02 13.00
C GLY A 14 -28.51 -8.11 11.83
N THR A 15 -28.99 -7.89 10.60
CA THR A 15 -28.15 -7.90 9.39
C THR A 15 -27.30 -6.64 9.25
N ALA A 16 -27.83 -5.46 9.62
CA ALA A 16 -27.06 -4.22 9.66
C ALA A 16 -25.89 -4.29 10.66
N SER A 17 -26.12 -4.84 11.86
CA SER A 17 -25.07 -5.00 12.87
C SER A 17 -23.97 -5.99 12.46
N ALA A 18 -24.31 -7.05 11.72
CA ALA A 18 -23.33 -8.00 11.20
C ALA A 18 -22.43 -7.37 10.12
N ALA A 19 -23.03 -6.59 9.19
CA ALA A 19 -22.29 -5.87 8.17
C ALA A 19 -21.36 -4.80 8.76
N GLU A 20 -21.80 -4.09 9.81
CA GLU A 20 -20.96 -3.12 10.53
C GLU A 20 -19.74 -3.79 11.19
N ALA A 21 -19.92 -4.98 11.79
CA ALA A 21 -18.82 -5.75 12.38
C ALA A 21 -17.83 -6.26 11.30
N GLU A 22 -18.34 -6.69 10.14
CA GLU A 22 -17.50 -7.10 9.01
C GLU A 22 -16.68 -5.93 8.46
N LEU A 23 -17.31 -4.76 8.25
CA LEU A 23 -16.63 -3.55 7.81
C LEU A 23 -15.53 -3.13 8.80
N GLY A 24 -15.81 -3.16 10.11
CA GLY A 24 -14.80 -2.89 11.14
C GLY A 24 -13.59 -3.82 11.04
N THR A 25 -13.84 -5.10 10.78
CA THR A 25 -12.80 -6.12 10.61
C THR A 25 -11.98 -5.92 9.34
N LEU A 26 -12.62 -5.53 8.23
CA LEU A 26 -11.94 -5.21 6.98
C LEU A 26 -11.07 -3.95 7.11
N PHE A 27 -11.58 -2.89 7.74
CA PHE A 27 -10.79 -1.67 7.97
C PHE A 27 -9.59 -1.91 8.89
N ALA A 28 -9.71 -2.77 9.90
CA ALA A 28 -8.58 -3.14 10.75
C ALA A 28 -7.48 -3.86 9.95
N GLN A 29 -7.87 -4.77 9.04
CA GLN A 29 -6.93 -5.47 8.17
C GLN A 29 -6.22 -4.52 7.19
N VAL A 30 -6.95 -3.57 6.59
CA VAL A 30 -6.35 -2.56 5.71
C VAL A 30 -5.33 -1.71 6.47
N GLN A 31 -5.67 -1.24 7.66
CA GLN A 31 -4.76 -0.44 8.48
C GLN A 31 -3.47 -1.19 8.86
N GLU A 32 -3.57 -2.48 9.14
CA GLU A 32 -2.41 -3.33 9.39
C GLU A 32 -1.52 -3.47 8.14
N LEU A 33 -2.13 -3.71 6.98
CA LEU A 33 -1.41 -3.74 5.70
C LEU A 33 -0.75 -2.39 5.38
N ASP A 34 -1.44 -1.28 5.62
CA ASP A 34 -0.89 0.06 5.40
C ASP A 34 0.33 0.33 6.28
N ALA A 35 0.31 -0.10 7.55
CA ALA A 35 1.45 -0.01 8.44
C ALA A 35 2.67 -0.79 7.90
N GLN A 36 2.43 -2.02 7.43
CA GLN A 36 3.47 -2.87 6.83
C GLN A 36 4.03 -2.24 5.54
N ILE A 37 3.15 -1.74 4.66
CA ILE A 37 3.54 -1.06 3.43
C ILE A 37 4.42 0.16 3.75
N LEU A 38 4.02 0.99 4.73
CA LEU A 38 4.79 2.15 5.13
C LEU A 38 6.20 1.78 5.63
N ASP A 39 6.32 0.76 6.45
CA ASP A 39 7.62 0.33 6.98
C ASP A 39 8.52 -0.28 5.89
N VAL A 40 7.95 -1.08 4.99
CA VAL A 40 8.67 -1.59 3.81
C VAL A 40 9.13 -0.44 2.91
N ILE A 41 8.30 0.57 2.67
CA ILE A 41 8.66 1.74 1.84
C ILE A 41 9.79 2.54 2.47
N LYS A 42 9.72 2.82 3.78
CA LYS A 42 10.80 3.51 4.52
C LYS A 42 12.11 2.76 4.36
N ARG A 43 12.09 1.45 4.61
CA ARG A 43 13.29 0.61 4.50
C ARG A 43 13.83 0.55 3.08
N ARG A 44 12.96 0.44 2.08
CA ARG A 44 13.34 0.48 0.65
C ARG A 44 14.03 1.80 0.30
N ALA A 45 13.53 2.92 0.81
CA ALA A 45 14.13 4.23 0.56
C ALA A 45 15.54 4.35 1.17
N GLU A 46 15.75 3.86 2.40
CA GLU A 46 17.08 3.80 3.03
C GLU A 46 18.06 2.97 2.22
N LEU A 47 17.63 1.80 1.74
CA LEU A 47 18.46 0.92 0.93
C LEU A 47 18.81 1.56 -0.41
N ALA A 48 17.85 2.19 -1.10
CA ALA A 48 18.10 2.90 -2.35
C ALA A 48 19.14 4.02 -2.19
N GLN A 49 19.10 4.76 -1.08
CA GLN A 49 20.10 5.79 -0.78
C GLN A 49 21.49 5.20 -0.57
N ARG A 50 21.58 4.12 0.21
CA ARG A 50 22.86 3.42 0.45
C ARG A 50 23.44 2.86 -0.85
N ILE A 51 22.61 2.28 -1.71
CA ILE A 51 23.01 1.82 -3.04
C ILE A 51 23.59 3.00 -3.84
N GLY A 52 22.90 4.14 -3.89
CA GLY A 52 23.38 5.32 -4.60
C GLY A 52 24.73 5.85 -4.09
N ALA A 53 24.93 5.86 -2.77
CA ALA A 53 26.20 6.28 -2.17
C ALA A 53 27.35 5.31 -2.54
N VAL A 54 27.14 4.01 -2.34
CA VAL A 54 28.14 2.97 -2.66
C VAL A 54 28.45 2.94 -4.16
N ALA A 55 27.43 3.07 -5.02
CA ALA A 55 27.60 3.08 -6.47
C ALA A 55 28.39 4.31 -6.95
N LYS A 56 28.21 5.46 -6.31
CA LYS A 56 29.00 6.67 -6.60
C LYS A 56 30.47 6.48 -6.24
N GLU A 57 30.74 5.90 -5.08
CA GLU A 57 32.10 5.65 -4.60
C GLU A 57 32.81 4.55 -5.40
N SER A 58 32.07 3.55 -5.85
CA SER A 58 32.61 2.37 -6.55
C SER A 58 32.65 2.51 -8.07
N GLY A 59 32.16 3.63 -8.63
CA GLY A 59 32.05 3.82 -10.08
C GLY A 59 30.90 3.07 -10.76
N ALA A 60 30.07 2.34 -10.00
CA ALA A 60 28.96 1.51 -10.50
C ALA A 60 27.64 2.29 -10.70
N SER A 61 27.74 3.59 -11.04
CA SER A 61 26.57 4.48 -11.12
C SER A 61 25.61 4.11 -12.27
N ARG A 62 26.11 3.54 -13.37
CA ARG A 62 25.27 3.13 -14.50
C ARG A 62 24.44 1.89 -14.18
N GLU A 63 25.04 0.93 -13.50
CA GLU A 63 24.40 -0.30 -13.04
C GLU A 63 23.29 0.02 -12.03
N ALA A 64 23.58 0.90 -11.07
CA ALA A 64 22.57 1.37 -10.12
C ALA A 64 21.40 2.09 -10.83
N GLN A 65 21.69 2.91 -11.85
CA GLN A 65 20.65 3.56 -12.66
C GLN A 65 19.81 2.55 -13.45
N ALA A 66 20.41 1.50 -14.00
CA ALA A 66 19.68 0.45 -14.70
C ALA A 66 18.71 -0.30 -13.76
N GLU A 67 19.15 -0.61 -12.54
CA GLU A 67 18.29 -1.23 -11.52
C GLU A 67 17.15 -0.33 -11.06
N GLU A 68 17.37 1.00 -10.99
CA GLU A 68 16.31 1.97 -10.76
C GLU A 68 15.26 1.93 -11.88
N MET A 69 15.70 1.83 -13.14
CA MET A 69 14.79 1.75 -14.28
C MET A 69 13.95 0.47 -14.26
N ALA A 70 14.54 -0.67 -13.87
CA ALA A 70 13.82 -1.94 -13.73
C ALA A 70 12.69 -1.90 -12.68
N VAL A 71 12.63 -0.88 -11.81
CA VAL A 71 11.50 -0.69 -10.88
C VAL A 71 10.21 -0.40 -11.65
N LEU A 72 10.28 0.35 -12.76
CA LEU A 72 9.09 0.65 -13.57
C LEU A 72 8.45 -0.63 -14.10
N ASP A 73 9.26 -1.54 -14.63
CA ASP A 73 8.77 -2.82 -15.16
C ASP A 73 8.13 -3.68 -14.07
N ARG A 74 8.79 -3.80 -12.91
CA ARG A 74 8.27 -4.57 -11.76
C ARG A 74 6.92 -4.07 -11.25
N PHE A 75 6.73 -2.76 -11.21
CA PHE A 75 5.47 -2.17 -10.74
C PHE A 75 4.46 -1.98 -11.87
N GLY A 76 4.87 -2.11 -13.14
CA GLY A 76 3.98 -2.09 -14.30
C GLY A 76 2.91 -3.18 -14.26
N GLU A 77 3.08 -4.23 -13.46
CA GLU A 77 2.05 -5.24 -13.15
C GLU A 77 0.77 -4.63 -12.57
N LEU A 78 0.85 -3.45 -11.94
CA LEU A 78 -0.30 -2.69 -11.41
C LEU A 78 -0.85 -1.67 -12.43
N GLY A 79 -0.42 -1.73 -13.69
CA GLY A 79 -0.87 -0.82 -14.77
C GLY A 79 -0.35 0.62 -14.62
N ALA A 80 -1.20 1.59 -14.95
CA ALA A 80 -0.82 3.01 -14.95
C ALA A 80 -0.48 3.53 -13.54
N ASP A 81 -1.25 3.10 -12.53
CA ASP A 81 -1.01 3.49 -11.13
C ASP A 81 0.28 2.87 -10.58
N GLY A 82 0.64 1.68 -11.06
CA GLY A 82 1.92 1.04 -10.80
C GLY A 82 3.13 1.88 -11.18
N ASN A 83 3.11 2.43 -12.39
CA ASN A 83 4.17 3.34 -12.85
C ASN A 83 4.25 4.61 -11.98
N THR A 84 3.10 5.15 -11.57
CA THR A 84 3.05 6.32 -10.67
C THR A 84 3.63 5.98 -9.29
N LEU A 85 3.32 4.80 -8.76
CA LEU A 85 3.88 4.32 -7.50
C LEU A 85 5.40 4.11 -7.62
N ALA A 86 5.88 3.45 -8.68
CA ALA A 86 7.30 3.26 -8.95
C ALA A 86 8.08 4.57 -8.99
N MET A 87 7.57 5.57 -9.72
CA MET A 87 8.16 6.91 -9.80
C MET A 87 8.20 7.59 -8.43
N THR A 88 7.18 7.40 -7.60
CA THR A 88 7.15 7.91 -6.23
C THR A 88 8.20 7.24 -5.35
N LEU A 89 8.33 5.92 -5.43
CA LEU A 89 9.32 5.15 -4.68
C LEU A 89 10.77 5.48 -5.08
N LEU A 90 11.02 5.71 -6.37
CA LEU A 90 12.33 6.18 -6.87
C LEU A 90 12.66 7.58 -6.35
N ARG A 91 11.69 8.51 -6.37
CA ARG A 91 11.87 9.84 -5.78
C ARG A 91 12.21 9.78 -4.29
N LEU A 92 11.47 8.99 -3.50
CA LEU A 92 11.71 8.82 -2.05
C LEU A 92 13.12 8.31 -1.74
N GLY A 93 13.67 7.43 -2.58
CA GLY A 93 15.04 6.94 -2.47
C GLY A 93 16.12 7.97 -2.82
N ARG A 94 15.77 9.08 -3.46
CA ARG A 94 16.72 10.12 -3.90
C ARG A 94 16.70 11.38 -3.01
N THR A 95 15.60 11.67 -2.30
CA THR A 95 15.34 13.01 -1.72
C THR A 95 15.65 13.21 -0.22
N ARG A 96 16.31 12.31 0.51
CA ARG A 96 16.69 12.61 1.90
C ARG A 96 18.18 12.88 2.07
N ARG A 97 18.55 14.15 1.94
CA ARG A 97 19.60 14.76 2.77
C ARG A 97 18.90 15.76 3.69
N GLY A 98 18.58 15.28 4.89
CA GLY A 98 18.52 16.15 6.07
C GLY A 98 19.89 16.11 6.72
#